data_AF-A0A3C1SUV3-F1
#
_entry.id   AF-A0A3C1SUV3-F1
#
_cell.length_a   1.000
_cell.length_b   1.000
_cell.length_c   1.000
_cell.angle_alpha   90.00
_cell.angle_beta   90.00
_cell.angle_gamma   90.00
#
_symmetry.space_group_name_H-M   'P 1'
#
loop_
_entity.id
_entity.type
_entity.pdbx_description
1 polymer ?
#
loop_
_entity_poly.entity_id
_entity_poly.type
_entity_poly.pdbx_seq_one_letter_code
_entity_poly.pdbx_strand_id
1 'polypeptide(L)'
;MLLIGLCCYFYQTENNFWLGIFSGLLILTRVESIFLIVAFLIGYFIKYRTFPAYRNFIVPLILIATNLIFNKLYYGSYLPATGNAKIWQGRSGLWGDGWVFLNAGYLLAWAFGSNRFYFLTVFGFSVIGFLKTITTFEHREIHWIILFFLFGYSLFFIFLNIPNYHWYYAPYFIFTLLYCTKGLFFIPELFEGLVKSDLKWAAFLPSLLVMTALIYWAGGLSSLPRGPLKAYRDIGVWLNQNTASGDQIAVVEIGTIGWYSKRPIIDILGLVNPLNARFLGERKFEEWLNHYSPDFILIHDPPWPHELGAVNALAAGRFGVDPRFRFQNYRLLRKLPQPEQKS
;
A
#
# COMPACT_ATOMS: atom_id res chain seq x y z
N MET A 1 -7.79 -6.54 -3.83
CA MET A 1 -7.31 -7.50 -4.83
C MET A 1 -8.43 -8.41 -5.28
N LEU A 2 -8.91 -9.33 -4.43
CA LEU A 2 -10.12 -10.14 -4.72
C LEU A 2 -11.31 -9.28 -5.15
N LEU A 3 -11.60 -8.20 -4.41
CA LEU A 3 -12.70 -7.29 -4.71
C LEU A 3 -12.61 -6.64 -6.11
N ILE A 4 -11.40 -6.31 -6.58
CA ILE A 4 -11.20 -5.75 -7.95
C ILE A 4 -11.58 -6.83 -8.97
N GLY A 5 -11.07 -8.05 -8.80
CA GLY A 5 -11.40 -9.17 -9.68
C GLY A 5 -12.89 -9.48 -9.72
N LEU A 6 -13.56 -9.49 -8.55
CA LEU A 6 -15.01 -9.69 -8.46
C LEU A 6 -15.79 -8.58 -9.17
N CYS A 7 -15.39 -7.32 -9.02
CA CYS A 7 -16.04 -6.22 -9.76
C CYS A 7 -15.87 -6.40 -11.28
N CYS A 8 -14.66 -6.70 -11.77
CA CYS A 8 -14.45 -6.97 -13.20
C CYS A 8 -15.29 -8.15 -13.69
N TYR A 9 -15.38 -9.23 -12.92
CA TYR A 9 -16.19 -10.41 -13.24
C TYR A 9 -17.69 -10.11 -13.30
N PHE A 10 -18.24 -9.41 -12.29
CA PHE A 10 -19.67 -9.05 -12.28
C PHE A 10 -20.02 -8.00 -13.33
N TYR A 11 -19.07 -7.15 -13.71
CA TYR A 11 -19.22 -6.27 -14.86
C TYR A 11 -19.37 -7.07 -16.16
N GLN A 12 -18.47 -8.03 -16.41
CA GLN A 12 -18.49 -8.85 -17.62
C GLN A 12 -19.71 -9.77 -17.72
N THR A 13 -20.21 -10.26 -16.58
CA THR A 13 -21.42 -11.08 -16.50
C THR A 13 -22.71 -10.25 -16.39
N GLU A 14 -22.61 -8.93 -16.54
CA GLU A 14 -23.73 -7.97 -16.51
C GLU A 14 -24.57 -8.01 -15.21
N ASN A 15 -23.99 -8.51 -14.12
CA ASN A 15 -24.66 -8.62 -12.83
C ASN A 15 -24.48 -7.33 -12.00
N ASN A 16 -25.28 -6.33 -12.34
CA ASN A 16 -25.20 -4.98 -11.75
C ASN A 16 -25.47 -4.94 -10.24
N PHE A 17 -26.26 -5.88 -9.70
CA PHE A 17 -26.55 -5.94 -8.27
C PHE A 17 -25.29 -6.29 -7.46
N TRP A 18 -24.63 -7.40 -7.81
CA TRP A 18 -23.38 -7.80 -7.14
C TRP A 18 -22.24 -6.84 -7.44
N LEU A 19 -22.14 -6.32 -8.67
CA LEU A 19 -21.18 -5.27 -9.01
C LEU A 19 -21.34 -4.06 -8.07
N GLY A 20 -22.57 -3.62 -7.82
CA GLY A 20 -22.87 -2.54 -6.87
C GLY A 20 -22.33 -2.85 -5.47
N ILE A 21 -22.70 -4.00 -4.89
CA ILE A 21 -22.25 -4.41 -3.54
C ILE A 21 -20.73 -4.42 -3.43
N PHE A 22 -20.05 -5.11 -4.36
CA PHE A 22 -18.59 -5.23 -4.33
C PHE A 22 -17.88 -3.91 -4.61
N SER A 23 -18.49 -3.01 -5.40
CA SER A 23 -18.00 -1.63 -5.58
C SER A 23 -18.03 -0.84 -4.27
N GLY A 24 -19.12 -0.96 -3.49
CA GLY A 24 -19.23 -0.33 -2.17
C GLY A 24 -18.16 -0.84 -1.19
N LEU A 25 -17.99 -2.16 -1.11
CA LEU A 25 -16.94 -2.77 -0.29
C LEU A 25 -15.53 -2.40 -0.76
N LEU A 26 -15.33 -2.27 -2.07
CA LEU A 26 -14.05 -1.87 -2.65
C LEU A 26 -13.71 -0.41 -2.29
N ILE A 27 -14.66 0.53 -2.34
CA ILE A 27 -14.44 1.91 -1.87
C ILE A 27 -14.05 1.94 -0.39
N LEU A 28 -14.77 1.19 0.44
CA LEU A 28 -14.52 1.14 1.89
C LEU A 28 -13.12 0.62 2.23
N THR A 29 -12.60 -0.31 1.44
CA THR A 29 -11.26 -0.87 1.65
C THR A 29 -10.16 -0.07 0.94
N ARG A 30 -10.48 0.63 -0.15
CA ARG A 30 -9.56 1.41 -1.00
C ARG A 30 -10.29 2.56 -1.67
N VAL A 31 -10.17 3.77 -1.13
CA VAL A 31 -10.88 4.97 -1.63
C VAL A 31 -10.55 5.27 -3.10
N GLU A 32 -9.33 5.00 -3.54
CA GLU A 32 -8.87 5.23 -4.91
C GLU A 32 -9.48 4.24 -5.91
N SER A 33 -10.20 3.22 -5.45
CA SER A 33 -11.01 2.38 -6.35
C SER A 33 -12.18 3.10 -7.00
N ILE A 34 -12.50 4.32 -6.54
CA ILE A 34 -13.49 5.17 -7.20
C ILE A 34 -13.21 5.34 -8.70
N PHE A 35 -11.95 5.37 -9.11
CA PHE A 35 -11.57 5.45 -10.53
C PHE A 35 -12.04 4.23 -11.33
N LEU A 36 -12.00 3.03 -10.72
CA LEU A 36 -12.50 1.81 -11.36
C LEU A 36 -14.03 1.83 -11.48
N ILE A 37 -14.72 2.33 -10.45
CA ILE A 37 -16.18 2.40 -10.45
C ILE A 37 -16.68 3.42 -11.46
N VAL A 38 -16.03 4.59 -11.54
CA VAL A 38 -16.28 5.58 -12.58
C VAL A 38 -16.03 4.98 -13.97
N ALA A 39 -14.96 4.20 -14.14
CA ALA A 39 -14.68 3.51 -15.40
C ALA A 39 -15.80 2.53 -15.78
N PHE A 40 -16.31 1.73 -14.82
CA PHE A 40 -17.46 0.85 -15.05
C PHE A 40 -18.72 1.63 -15.46
N LEU A 41 -19.02 2.74 -14.79
CA LEU A 41 -20.19 3.55 -15.12
C LEU A 41 -20.08 4.19 -16.51
N ILE A 42 -18.90 4.68 -16.88
CA ILE A 42 -18.62 5.20 -18.22
C ILE A 42 -18.75 4.10 -19.26
N GLY A 43 -18.15 2.93 -19.04
CA GLY A 43 -18.27 1.76 -19.93
C GLY A 43 -19.73 1.35 -20.13
N TYR A 44 -20.47 1.19 -19.03
CA TYR A 44 -21.88 0.83 -19.05
C TYR A 44 -22.70 1.85 -19.84
N PHE A 45 -22.48 3.15 -19.60
CA PHE A 45 -23.17 4.20 -20.33
C PHE A 45 -22.82 4.21 -21.82
N ILE A 46 -21.57 3.95 -22.20
CA ILE A 46 -21.18 3.83 -23.62
C ILE A 46 -21.88 2.63 -24.28
N LYS A 47 -21.93 1.49 -23.59
CA LYS A 47 -22.52 0.24 -24.09
C LYS A 47 -24.04 0.30 -24.22
N TYR A 48 -24.75 0.79 -23.20
CA TYR A 48 -26.22 0.76 -23.15
C TYR A 48 -26.90 2.12 -23.34
N ARG A 49 -26.12 3.21 -23.45
CA ARG A 49 -26.62 4.60 -23.56
C ARG A 49 -27.55 5.01 -22.42
N THR A 50 -27.48 4.31 -21.29
CA THR A 50 -28.31 4.49 -20.10
C THR A 50 -27.47 4.21 -18.86
N PHE A 51 -27.94 4.66 -17.69
CA PHE A 51 -27.31 4.31 -16.41
C PHE A 51 -27.90 3.01 -15.85
N PRO A 52 -27.14 2.26 -15.02
CA PRO A 52 -27.69 1.13 -14.29
C PRO A 52 -28.90 1.58 -13.47
N ALA A 53 -29.87 0.67 -13.26
CA ALA A 53 -31.04 0.97 -12.44
C ALA A 53 -30.63 1.50 -11.05
N TYR A 54 -31.28 2.58 -10.59
CA TYR A 54 -30.96 3.24 -9.31
C TYR A 54 -30.93 2.29 -8.10
N ARG A 55 -31.70 1.20 -8.16
CA ARG A 55 -31.77 0.14 -7.15
C ARG A 55 -30.40 -0.52 -6.88
N ASN A 56 -29.54 -0.62 -7.89
CA ASN A 56 -28.20 -1.20 -7.76
C ASN A 56 -27.24 -0.33 -6.94
N PHE A 57 -27.58 0.95 -6.73
CA PHE A 57 -26.78 1.87 -5.92
C PHE A 57 -27.21 1.93 -4.46
N ILE A 58 -28.41 1.45 -4.12
CA ILE A 58 -28.97 1.56 -2.75
C ILE A 58 -28.07 0.85 -1.74
N VAL A 59 -27.78 -0.44 -1.97
CA VAL A 59 -26.97 -1.24 -1.04
C VAL A 59 -25.55 -0.68 -0.87
N PRO A 60 -24.76 -0.38 -1.93
CA PRO A 60 -23.43 0.18 -1.73
C PRO A 60 -23.44 1.56 -1.07
N LEU A 61 -24.42 2.42 -1.38
CA LEU A 61 -24.55 3.71 -0.70
C LEU A 61 -24.88 3.54 0.79
N ILE A 62 -25.73 2.58 1.15
CA ILE A 62 -26.01 2.25 2.56
C ILE A 62 -24.73 1.75 3.24
N LEU A 63 -23.95 0.87 2.60
CA LEU A 63 -22.68 0.38 3.17
C LEU A 63 -21.70 1.53 3.43
N ILE A 64 -21.53 2.42 2.46
CA ILE A 64 -20.66 3.59 2.57
C ILE A 64 -21.18 4.54 3.66
N ALA A 65 -22.46 4.90 3.61
CA ALA A 65 -23.08 5.80 4.59
C ALA A 65 -22.99 5.24 6.01
N THR A 66 -23.25 3.94 6.20
CA THR A 66 -23.14 3.28 7.50
C THR A 66 -21.72 3.37 8.05
N ASN A 67 -20.70 3.13 7.21
CA ASN A 67 -19.32 3.29 7.64
C ASN A 67 -18.97 4.76 7.98
N LEU A 68 -19.41 5.72 7.17
CA LEU A 68 -19.17 7.14 7.43
C LEU A 68 -19.85 7.62 8.72
N ILE A 69 -21.08 7.17 8.98
CA ILE A 69 -21.81 7.45 10.22
C ILE A 69 -21.07 6.80 11.41
N PHE A 70 -20.68 5.53 11.30
CA PHE A 70 -19.91 4.86 12.33
C PHE A 70 -18.61 5.62 12.63
N ASN A 71 -17.85 6.03 11.62
CA ASN A 71 -16.63 6.78 11.81
C ASN A 71 -16.89 8.11 12.51
N LYS A 72 -17.96 8.82 12.12
CA LYS A 72 -18.31 10.10 12.74
C LYS A 72 -18.70 9.94 14.21
N LEU A 73 -19.46 8.90 14.55
CA LEU A 73 -19.91 8.63 15.92
C LEU A 73 -18.79 8.11 16.82
N TYR A 74 -17.93 7.24 16.30
CA TYR A 74 -16.90 6.57 17.08
C TYR A 74 -15.58 7.36 17.14
N TYR A 75 -15.14 7.92 16.00
CA TYR A 75 -13.86 8.64 15.88
C TYR A 75 -14.01 10.17 15.79
N GLY A 76 -15.23 10.69 15.66
CA GLY A 76 -15.49 12.13 15.53
C GLY A 76 -15.29 12.69 14.11
N SER A 77 -14.82 11.89 13.15
CA SER A 77 -14.58 12.29 11.75
C SER A 77 -15.21 11.31 10.76
N TYR A 78 -15.68 11.79 9.60
CA TYR A 78 -16.25 10.92 8.56
C TYR A 78 -15.19 10.04 7.89
N LEU A 79 -14.02 10.63 7.61
CA LEU A 79 -12.89 9.96 6.97
C LEU A 79 -11.81 9.63 8.00
N PRO A 80 -11.08 8.51 7.82
CA PRO A 80 -9.92 8.18 8.65
C PRO A 80 -8.83 9.25 8.54
N ALA A 81 -8.25 9.64 9.68
CA ALA A 81 -7.15 10.60 9.71
C ALA A 81 -5.88 10.11 8.96
N THR A 82 -5.72 8.79 8.84
CA THR A 82 -4.59 8.14 8.17
C THR A 82 -4.46 8.50 6.68
N GLY A 83 -5.58 8.79 6.00
CA GLY A 83 -5.55 9.26 4.61
C GLY A 83 -4.91 10.64 4.50
N ASN A 84 -5.34 11.57 5.35
CA ASN A 84 -4.76 12.91 5.43
C ASN A 84 -3.30 12.86 5.89
N ALA A 85 -2.96 11.95 6.81
CA ALA A 85 -1.59 11.80 7.28
C ALA A 85 -0.62 11.50 6.12
N LYS A 86 -1.02 10.64 5.17
CA LYS A 86 -0.20 10.33 3.99
C LYS A 86 -0.03 11.51 3.04
N ILE A 87 -1.06 12.33 2.87
CA ILE A 87 -0.97 13.57 2.08
C ILE A 87 0.02 14.54 2.73
N TRP A 88 -0.04 14.69 4.05
CA TRP A 88 0.92 15.53 4.77
C TRP A 88 2.35 14.97 4.74
N GLN A 89 2.53 13.66 4.88
CA GLN A 89 3.82 12.99 4.67
C GLN A 89 4.36 13.29 3.27
N GLY A 90 3.52 13.23 2.24
CA GLY A 90 3.89 13.63 0.88
C GLY A 90 4.33 15.09 0.77
N ARG A 91 3.61 16.00 1.41
CA ARG A 91 3.95 17.44 1.44
C ARG A 91 5.24 17.77 2.20
N SER A 92 5.66 16.89 3.12
CA SER A 92 6.89 17.11 3.88
C SER A 92 8.14 17.13 2.99
N GLY A 93 8.10 16.46 1.83
CA GLY A 93 9.25 16.26 0.93
C GLY A 93 10.20 15.14 1.39
N LEU A 94 9.97 14.52 2.55
CA LEU A 94 10.85 13.48 3.09
C LEU A 94 10.82 12.16 2.30
N TRP A 95 9.76 11.93 1.53
CA TRP A 95 9.65 10.78 0.62
C TRP A 95 10.07 11.11 -0.81
N GLY A 96 10.64 12.30 -1.03
CA GLY A 96 10.98 12.85 -2.34
C GLY A 96 9.93 13.85 -2.83
N ASP A 97 10.34 14.63 -3.82
CA ASP A 97 9.50 15.65 -4.46
C ASP A 97 9.09 15.19 -5.87
N GLY A 98 7.90 15.64 -6.30
CA GLY A 98 7.40 15.47 -7.66
C GLY A 98 6.83 14.08 -7.94
N TRP A 99 7.48 13.32 -8.82
CA TRP A 99 6.92 12.11 -9.44
C TRP A 99 7.34 10.83 -8.72
N VAL A 100 7.32 10.84 -7.38
CA VAL A 100 7.88 9.75 -6.54
C VAL A 100 7.25 8.40 -6.88
N PHE A 101 5.96 8.37 -7.20
CA PHE A 101 5.25 7.14 -7.61
C PHE A 101 5.77 6.53 -8.92
N LEU A 102 6.45 7.30 -9.78
CA LEU A 102 7.11 6.76 -10.98
C LEU A 102 8.47 6.12 -10.67
N ASN A 103 9.05 6.39 -9.49
CA ASN A 103 10.27 5.73 -9.06
C ASN A 103 9.99 4.31 -8.56
N ALA A 104 9.69 3.42 -9.49
CA ALA A 104 9.33 2.03 -9.23
C ALA A 104 10.52 1.05 -9.39
N GLY A 105 11.74 1.54 -9.57
CA GLY A 105 12.93 0.69 -9.81
C GLY A 105 13.19 -0.31 -8.68
N TYR A 106 12.91 0.09 -7.44
CA TYR A 106 13.04 -0.78 -6.28
C TYR A 106 12.08 -1.98 -6.30
N LEU A 107 10.99 -1.91 -7.08
CA LEU A 107 10.08 -3.05 -7.26
C LEU A 107 10.75 -4.22 -7.98
N LEU A 108 11.80 -3.98 -8.78
CA LEU A 108 12.57 -5.07 -9.38
C LEU A 108 13.23 -5.92 -8.29
N ALA A 109 13.83 -5.29 -7.28
CA ALA A 109 14.39 -6.00 -6.14
C ALA A 109 13.27 -6.64 -5.29
N TRP A 110 12.22 -5.89 -4.99
CA TRP A 110 11.17 -6.32 -4.07
C TRP A 110 10.25 -7.42 -4.64
N ALA A 111 9.76 -7.27 -5.87
CA ALA A 111 8.81 -8.19 -6.51
C ALA A 111 9.48 -9.27 -7.36
N PHE A 112 10.73 -9.07 -7.80
CA PHE A 112 11.41 -10.00 -8.71
C PHE A 112 12.79 -10.43 -8.19
N GLY A 113 13.19 -10.08 -6.96
CA GLY A 113 14.47 -10.51 -6.38
C GLY A 113 15.67 -10.00 -7.17
N SER A 114 15.54 -8.87 -7.85
CA SER A 114 16.51 -8.31 -8.80
C SER A 114 16.77 -9.18 -10.04
N ASN A 115 15.98 -10.23 -10.27
CA ASN A 115 16.06 -11.09 -11.43
C ASN A 115 15.41 -10.43 -12.65
N ARG A 116 16.24 -9.80 -13.49
CA ARG A 116 15.79 -9.14 -14.73
C ARG A 116 15.15 -10.09 -15.72
N PHE A 117 15.61 -11.35 -15.79
CA PHE A 117 15.02 -12.34 -16.68
C PHE A 117 13.60 -12.67 -16.26
N TYR A 118 13.38 -12.95 -14.97
CA TYR A 118 12.03 -13.18 -14.42
C TYR A 118 11.11 -11.99 -14.70
N PHE A 119 11.57 -10.76 -14.42
CA PHE A 119 10.81 -9.55 -14.74
C PHE A 119 10.46 -9.43 -16.22
N LEU A 120 11.43 -9.58 -17.13
CA LEU A 120 11.21 -9.47 -18.57
C LEU A 120 10.29 -10.57 -19.11
N THR A 121 10.37 -11.79 -18.57
CA THR A 121 9.45 -12.88 -18.91
C THR A 121 8.01 -12.55 -18.52
N VAL A 122 7.78 -12.16 -17.26
CA VAL A 122 6.44 -11.77 -16.78
C VAL A 122 5.91 -10.58 -17.57
N PHE A 123 6.72 -9.54 -17.74
CA PHE A 123 6.34 -8.35 -18.47
C PHE A 123 6.05 -8.65 -19.95
N GLY A 124 6.91 -9.41 -20.63
CA GLY A 124 6.75 -9.79 -22.03
C GLY A 124 5.47 -10.57 -22.28
N PHE A 125 5.19 -11.61 -21.48
CA PHE A 125 3.94 -12.36 -21.60
C PHE A 125 2.72 -11.51 -21.22
N SER A 126 2.85 -10.57 -20.29
CA SER A 126 1.77 -9.63 -19.97
C SER A 126 1.44 -8.73 -21.17
N VAL A 127 2.45 -8.21 -21.86
CA VAL A 127 2.24 -7.39 -23.06
C VAL A 127 1.59 -8.22 -24.18
N ILE A 128 2.08 -9.44 -24.44
CA ILE A 128 1.50 -10.33 -25.45
C ILE A 128 0.04 -10.65 -25.13
N GLY A 129 -0.25 -11.05 -23.88
CA GLY A 129 -1.61 -11.37 -23.44
C GLY A 129 -2.54 -10.17 -23.53
N PHE A 130 -2.09 -8.98 -23.14
CA PHE A 130 -2.86 -7.74 -23.27
C PHE A 130 -3.15 -7.42 -24.74
N LEU A 131 -2.13 -7.41 -25.61
CA LEU A 131 -2.29 -7.08 -27.03
C LEU A 131 -3.22 -8.05 -27.76
N LYS A 132 -3.14 -9.36 -27.46
CA LYS A 132 -4.03 -10.34 -28.06
C LYS A 132 -5.48 -10.18 -27.60
N THR A 133 -5.68 -9.94 -26.31
CA THR A 133 -7.04 -9.85 -25.75
C THR A 133 -7.73 -8.52 -26.07
N ILE A 134 -7.01 -7.40 -26.13
CA ILE A 134 -7.60 -6.11 -26.50
C ILE A 134 -8.07 -6.05 -27.96
N THR A 135 -7.47 -6.86 -28.85
CA THR A 135 -7.92 -6.96 -30.25
C THR A 135 -9.22 -7.76 -30.41
N THR A 136 -9.59 -8.58 -29.42
CA THR A 136 -10.83 -9.36 -29.44
C THR A 136 -12.00 -8.48 -29.04
N PHE A 137 -12.99 -8.33 -29.95
CA PHE A 137 -14.12 -7.42 -29.76
C PHE A 137 -14.93 -7.70 -28.49
N GLU A 138 -15.17 -8.98 -28.20
CA GLU A 138 -16.00 -9.46 -27.08
C GLU A 138 -15.55 -8.93 -25.70
N HIS A 139 -14.25 -8.65 -25.53
CA HIS A 139 -13.68 -8.24 -24.25
C HIS A 139 -13.02 -6.86 -24.29
N ARG A 140 -13.04 -6.17 -25.43
CA ARG A 140 -12.30 -4.91 -25.64
C ARG A 140 -12.59 -3.85 -24.59
N GLU A 141 -13.84 -3.76 -24.16
CA GLU A 141 -14.32 -2.77 -23.20
C GLU A 141 -13.64 -2.88 -21.82
N ILE A 142 -13.50 -4.11 -21.28
CA ILE A 142 -12.91 -4.30 -19.95
C ILE A 142 -11.44 -3.86 -19.91
N HIS A 143 -10.72 -4.00 -21.03
CA HIS A 143 -9.33 -3.55 -21.14
C HIS A 143 -9.24 -2.03 -21.07
N TRP A 144 -10.15 -1.30 -21.71
CA TRP A 144 -10.20 0.16 -21.62
C TRP A 144 -10.57 0.63 -20.21
N ILE A 145 -11.49 -0.07 -19.54
CA ILE A 145 -11.83 0.18 -18.14
C ILE A 145 -10.60 0.01 -17.24
N ILE A 146 -9.84 -1.08 -17.42
CA ILE A 146 -8.61 -1.35 -16.66
C ILE A 146 -7.56 -0.27 -16.93
N LEU A 147 -7.35 0.12 -18.19
CA LEU A 147 -6.40 1.19 -18.55
C LEU A 147 -6.80 2.52 -17.92
N PHE A 148 -8.07 2.91 -18.02
CA PHE A 148 -8.58 4.13 -17.39
C PHE A 148 -8.39 4.10 -15.88
N PHE A 149 -8.71 2.96 -15.25
CA PHE A 149 -8.51 2.77 -13.81
C PHE A 149 -7.04 2.95 -13.42
N LEU A 150 -6.11 2.25 -14.08
CA LEU A 150 -4.68 2.34 -13.77
C LEU A 150 -4.11 3.73 -14.03
N PHE A 151 -4.61 4.41 -15.06
CA PHE A 151 -4.24 5.79 -15.36
C PHE A 151 -4.72 6.75 -14.26
N GLY A 152 -6.01 6.75 -13.93
CA GLY A 152 -6.56 7.58 -12.85
C GLY A 152 -5.93 7.27 -11.49
N TYR A 153 -5.68 5.99 -11.23
CA TYR A 153 -4.95 5.53 -10.05
C TYR A 153 -3.52 6.09 -10.01
N SER A 154 -2.76 6.03 -11.11
CA SER A 154 -1.43 6.66 -11.20
C SER A 154 -1.49 8.15 -10.88
N LEU A 155 -2.41 8.87 -11.53
CA LEU A 155 -2.56 10.31 -11.35
C LEU A 155 -2.86 10.67 -9.90
N PHE A 156 -3.68 9.88 -9.20
CA PHE A 156 -3.96 10.06 -7.79
C PHE A 156 -2.70 10.04 -6.92
N PHE A 157 -1.83 9.03 -7.10
CA PHE A 157 -0.58 8.94 -6.32
C PHE A 157 0.44 10.02 -6.71
N ILE A 158 0.53 10.35 -8.01
CA ILE A 158 1.45 11.37 -8.53
C ILE A 158 1.04 12.75 -8.01
N PHE A 159 -0.21 13.18 -8.21
CA PHE A 159 -0.64 14.53 -7.87
C PHE A 159 -0.76 14.79 -6.37
N LEU A 160 -1.06 13.76 -5.57
CA LEU A 160 -1.09 13.88 -4.12
C LEU A 160 0.30 13.68 -3.47
N ASN A 161 1.34 13.40 -4.26
CA ASN A 161 2.69 13.08 -3.82
C ASN A 161 2.71 12.06 -2.66
N ILE A 162 1.86 11.03 -2.71
CA ILE A 162 1.72 10.08 -1.61
C ILE A 162 3.03 9.26 -1.50
N PRO A 163 3.57 9.05 -0.29
CA PRO A 163 4.76 8.22 -0.06
C PRO A 163 4.77 6.92 -0.86
N ASN A 164 5.86 6.64 -1.58
CA ASN A 164 5.91 5.49 -2.49
C ASN A 164 6.16 4.17 -1.73
N TYR A 165 5.07 3.44 -1.46
CA TYR A 165 5.12 2.11 -0.86
C TYR A 165 4.79 1.00 -1.87
N HIS A 166 5.46 -0.15 -1.75
CA HIS A 166 5.32 -1.28 -2.68
C HIS A 166 3.88 -1.81 -2.80
N TRP A 167 3.09 -1.77 -1.73
CA TRP A 167 1.70 -2.25 -1.74
C TRP A 167 0.75 -1.37 -2.57
N TYR A 168 1.17 -0.17 -2.97
CA TYR A 168 0.39 0.65 -3.92
C TYR A 168 0.49 0.14 -5.36
N TYR A 169 1.43 -0.75 -5.68
CA TYR A 169 1.51 -1.34 -7.03
C TYR A 169 0.70 -2.62 -7.18
N ALA A 170 0.02 -3.07 -6.13
CA ALA A 170 -0.73 -4.32 -6.15
C ALA A 170 -1.82 -4.40 -7.25
N PRO A 171 -2.55 -3.32 -7.62
CA PRO A 171 -3.44 -3.38 -8.79
C PRO A 171 -2.69 -3.67 -10.10
N TYR A 172 -1.51 -3.07 -10.30
CA TYR A 172 -0.67 -3.34 -11.47
C TYR A 172 -0.23 -4.79 -11.49
N PHE A 173 0.29 -5.31 -10.37
CA PHE A 173 0.73 -6.69 -10.29
C PHE A 173 -0.39 -7.68 -10.65
N ILE A 174 -1.63 -7.43 -10.24
CA ILE A 174 -2.74 -8.33 -10.58
C ILE A 174 -3.05 -8.30 -12.07
N PHE A 175 -3.16 -7.13 -12.69
CA PHE A 175 -3.43 -7.07 -14.12
C PHE A 175 -2.24 -7.58 -14.94
N THR A 176 -1.01 -7.32 -14.51
CA THR A 176 0.20 -7.95 -15.07
C THR A 176 0.09 -9.47 -14.97
N LEU A 177 -0.19 -10.05 -13.81
CA LEU A 177 -0.32 -11.50 -13.67
C LEU A 177 -1.46 -12.07 -14.51
N LEU A 178 -2.62 -11.39 -14.55
CA LEU A 178 -3.76 -11.78 -15.38
C LEU A 178 -3.40 -11.81 -16.86
N TYR A 179 -2.75 -10.76 -17.37
CA TYR A 179 -2.33 -10.71 -18.76
C TYR A 179 -1.16 -11.66 -19.05
N CYS A 180 -0.25 -11.87 -18.09
CA CYS A 180 0.80 -12.87 -18.19
C CYS A 180 0.21 -14.26 -18.41
N THR A 181 -0.80 -14.63 -17.61
CA THR A 181 -1.52 -15.90 -17.78
C THR A 181 -2.13 -16.00 -19.18
N LYS A 182 -2.81 -14.95 -19.66
CA LYS A 182 -3.36 -14.93 -21.03
C LYS A 182 -2.26 -15.07 -22.10
N GLY A 183 -1.11 -14.44 -21.91
CA GLY A 183 0.04 -14.57 -22.81
C GLY A 183 0.63 -15.98 -22.85
N LEU A 184 0.70 -16.67 -21.71
CA LEU A 184 1.13 -18.07 -21.64
C LEU A 184 0.19 -19.00 -22.42
N PHE A 185 -1.12 -18.72 -22.40
CA PHE A 185 -2.10 -19.49 -23.18
C PHE A 185 -1.99 -19.29 -24.69
N PHE A 186 -1.26 -18.28 -25.16
CA PHE A 186 -1.01 -18.06 -26.59
C PHE A 186 0.21 -18.84 -27.11
N ILE A 187 1.07 -19.35 -26.22
CA ILE A 187 2.26 -20.12 -26.63
C ILE A 187 1.88 -21.35 -27.48
N PRO A 188 0.88 -22.18 -27.14
CA PRO A 188 0.53 -23.35 -27.93
C PRO A 188 0.20 -23.01 -29.38
N GLU A 189 -0.50 -21.90 -29.63
CA GLU A 189 -0.85 -21.44 -30.98
C GLU A 189 0.39 -21.20 -31.87
N LEU A 190 1.53 -20.82 -31.27
CA LEU A 190 2.80 -20.65 -31.99
C LEU A 190 3.43 -22.00 -32.42
N PHE A 191 3.09 -23.09 -31.73
CA PHE A 191 3.65 -24.42 -31.95
C PHE A 191 2.67 -25.38 -32.64
N GLU A 192 1.39 -25.01 -32.78
CA GLU A 192 0.37 -25.85 -33.43
C GLU A 192 0.76 -26.27 -34.85
N GLY A 193 1.46 -25.40 -35.60
CA GLY A 193 1.96 -25.73 -36.96
C GLY A 193 3.20 -26.63 -36.98
N LEU A 194 3.89 -26.81 -35.86
CA LEU A 194 5.12 -27.60 -35.75
C LEU A 194 4.86 -29.03 -35.23
N VAL A 195 3.67 -29.27 -34.68
CA VAL A 195 3.32 -30.52 -34.00
C VAL A 195 2.35 -31.33 -34.87
N LYS A 196 2.58 -32.64 -35.00
CA LYS A 196 1.69 -33.54 -35.73
C LYS A 196 0.28 -33.52 -35.11
N SER A 197 -0.75 -33.71 -35.95
CA SER A 197 -2.16 -33.63 -35.54
C SER A 197 -2.52 -34.49 -34.31
N ASP A 198 -1.90 -35.66 -34.16
CA ASP A 198 -2.19 -36.58 -33.04
C ASP A 198 -1.55 -36.16 -31.71
N LEU A 199 -0.67 -35.15 -31.72
CA LEU A 199 0.10 -34.69 -30.55
C LEU A 199 -0.17 -33.23 -30.19
N LYS A 200 -1.32 -32.64 -30.53
CA LYS A 200 -1.63 -31.22 -30.24
C LYS A 200 -1.43 -30.82 -28.77
N TRP A 201 -1.57 -31.74 -27.82
CA TRP A 201 -1.27 -31.50 -26.41
C TRP A 201 0.19 -31.11 -26.16
N ALA A 202 1.13 -31.56 -27.00
CA ALA A 202 2.55 -31.23 -26.89
C ALA A 202 2.83 -29.73 -27.13
N ALA A 203 1.93 -29.02 -27.82
CA ALA A 203 2.01 -27.56 -27.95
C ALA A 203 1.86 -26.82 -26.60
N PHE A 204 1.31 -27.47 -25.57
CA PHE A 204 1.21 -26.92 -24.20
C PHE A 204 2.47 -27.14 -23.35
N LEU A 205 3.39 -28.01 -23.75
CA LEU A 205 4.63 -28.29 -22.99
C LEU A 205 5.47 -27.02 -22.75
N PRO A 206 5.70 -26.14 -23.74
CA PRO A 206 6.43 -24.91 -23.50
C PRO A 206 5.75 -24.00 -22.46
N SER A 207 4.42 -23.88 -22.50
CA SER A 207 3.65 -23.11 -21.51
C SER A 207 3.80 -23.68 -20.11
N LEU A 208 3.76 -25.00 -19.97
CA LEU A 208 3.94 -25.69 -18.70
C LEU A 208 5.36 -25.48 -18.13
N LEU A 209 6.38 -25.56 -18.99
CA LEU A 209 7.78 -25.33 -18.59
C LEU A 209 7.98 -23.88 -18.11
N VAL A 210 7.47 -22.90 -18.86
CA VAL A 210 7.54 -21.49 -18.46
C VAL A 210 6.78 -21.27 -17.15
N MET A 211 5.56 -21.80 -17.02
CA MET A 211 4.77 -21.69 -15.79
C MET A 211 5.51 -22.28 -14.58
N THR A 212 6.16 -23.43 -14.75
CA THR A 212 6.97 -24.07 -13.70
C THR A 212 8.17 -23.20 -13.31
N ALA A 213 8.87 -22.61 -14.29
CA ALA A 213 9.98 -21.69 -14.02
C ALA A 213 9.51 -20.44 -13.27
N LEU A 214 8.36 -19.86 -13.63
CA LEU A 214 7.77 -18.71 -12.94
C LEU A 214 7.41 -19.05 -11.49
N ILE A 215 6.81 -20.22 -11.24
CA ILE A 215 6.48 -20.70 -9.89
C ILE A 215 7.75 -20.91 -9.06
N TYR A 216 8.78 -21.51 -9.66
CA TYR A 216 10.07 -21.72 -8.99
C TYR A 216 10.70 -20.38 -8.56
N TRP A 217 10.76 -19.39 -9.44
CA TRP A 217 11.28 -18.06 -9.08
C TRP A 217 10.41 -17.35 -8.05
N ALA A 218 9.07 -17.46 -8.14
CA ALA A 218 8.18 -16.91 -7.14
C ALA A 218 8.38 -17.55 -5.76
N GLY A 219 8.61 -18.86 -5.70
CA GLY A 219 8.96 -19.58 -4.48
C GLY A 219 10.25 -19.05 -3.85
N GLY A 220 11.27 -18.75 -4.66
CA GLY A 220 12.51 -18.13 -4.21
C GLY A 220 12.36 -16.75 -3.57
N LEU A 221 11.26 -16.02 -3.81
CA LEU A 221 10.99 -14.73 -3.17
C LEU A 221 10.41 -14.88 -1.76
N SER A 222 9.88 -16.05 -1.42
CA SER A 222 9.29 -16.28 -0.09
C SER A 222 10.35 -16.35 1.02
N SER A 223 11.58 -16.70 0.67
CA SER A 223 12.72 -16.76 1.58
C SER A 223 13.45 -15.43 1.77
N LEU A 224 13.09 -14.38 1.00
CA LEU A 224 13.69 -13.06 1.17
C LEU A 224 13.30 -12.48 2.55
N PRO A 225 14.26 -12.02 3.37
CA PRO A 225 13.97 -11.41 4.67
C PRO A 225 12.99 -10.23 4.51
N ARG A 226 11.80 -10.34 5.11
CA ARG A 226 10.77 -9.30 5.05
C ARG A 226 10.78 -8.44 6.30
N GLY A 227 11.54 -7.33 6.25
CA GLY A 227 11.53 -6.27 7.26
C GLY A 227 11.93 -6.70 8.68
N PRO A 228 12.12 -5.75 9.60
CA PRO A 228 12.61 -6.01 10.94
C PRO A 228 11.49 -6.43 11.92
N LEU A 229 10.52 -7.24 11.48
CA LEU A 229 9.34 -7.61 12.28
C LEU A 229 9.72 -8.17 13.66
N LYS A 230 10.76 -9.02 13.70
CA LYS A 230 11.29 -9.59 14.95
C LYS A 230 11.87 -8.51 15.86
N ALA A 231 12.69 -7.61 15.32
CA ALA A 231 13.30 -6.54 16.10
C ALA A 231 12.24 -5.60 16.71
N TYR A 232 11.22 -5.21 15.94
CA TYR A 232 10.12 -4.39 16.47
C TYR A 232 9.34 -5.07 17.60
N ARG A 233 9.10 -6.38 17.47
CA ARG A 233 8.47 -7.16 18.53
C ARG A 233 9.35 -7.17 19.79
N ASP A 234 10.64 -7.47 19.64
CA ASP A 234 11.56 -7.61 20.76
C ASP A 234 11.76 -6.26 21.46
N ILE A 235 11.83 -5.15 20.70
CA ILE A 235 11.83 -3.77 21.24
C ILE A 235 10.54 -3.50 22.03
N GLY A 236 9.37 -3.82 21.47
CA GLY A 236 8.10 -3.63 22.15
C GLY A 236 8.04 -4.42 23.47
N VAL A 237 8.44 -5.69 23.46
CA VAL A 237 8.49 -6.53 24.68
C VAL A 237 9.45 -5.94 25.71
N TRP A 238 10.63 -5.48 25.28
CA TRP A 238 11.60 -4.84 26.18
C TRP A 238 11.02 -3.58 26.82
N LEU A 239 10.36 -2.70 26.04
CA LEU A 239 9.72 -1.49 26.56
C LEU A 239 8.67 -1.86 27.61
N ASN A 240 7.84 -2.87 27.35
CA ASN A 240 6.84 -3.34 28.32
C ASN A 240 7.45 -3.82 29.65
N GLN A 241 8.67 -4.36 29.63
CA GLN A 241 9.34 -4.89 30.82
C GLN A 241 10.18 -3.84 31.56
N ASN A 242 10.58 -2.75 30.90
CA ASN A 242 11.60 -1.82 31.39
C ASN A 242 11.13 -0.37 31.54
N THR A 243 9.87 -0.07 31.20
CA THR A 243 9.23 1.24 31.42
C THR A 243 7.97 1.08 32.27
N ALA A 244 7.52 2.14 32.95
CA ALA A 244 6.25 2.13 33.68
C ALA A 244 5.06 2.12 32.71
N SER A 245 3.92 1.58 33.14
CA SER A 245 2.73 1.43 32.29
C SER A 245 2.16 2.75 31.75
N GLY A 246 2.38 3.85 32.47
CA GLY A 246 1.97 5.20 32.07
C GLY A 246 2.96 5.93 31.17
N ASP A 247 4.18 5.40 30.98
CA ASP A 247 5.23 6.09 30.23
C ASP A 247 4.84 6.24 28.76
N GLN A 248 4.91 7.47 28.24
CA GLN A 248 4.59 7.80 26.86
C GLN A 248 5.82 7.60 25.96
N ILE A 249 5.64 6.86 24.87
CA ILE A 249 6.72 6.53 23.94
C ILE A 249 6.45 7.18 22.58
N ALA A 250 7.33 8.10 22.18
CA ALA A 250 7.35 8.62 20.83
C ALA A 250 8.12 7.70 19.90
N VAL A 251 7.48 7.31 18.78
CA VAL A 251 8.07 6.36 17.82
C VAL A 251 7.47 6.54 16.43
N VAL A 252 8.25 6.18 15.41
CA VAL A 252 7.85 6.14 14.00
C VAL A 252 7.04 4.87 13.69
N GLU A 253 7.54 3.73 14.17
CA GLU A 253 7.01 2.39 13.92
C GLU A 253 5.97 1.99 14.98
N ILE A 254 4.78 2.59 14.91
CA ILE A 254 3.76 2.49 15.96
C ILE A 254 3.03 1.14 16.06
N GLY A 255 3.05 0.34 14.99
CA GLY A 255 2.23 -0.88 14.90
C GLY A 255 2.69 -1.98 15.85
N THR A 256 3.73 -2.72 15.45
CA THR A 256 4.26 -3.84 16.24
C THR A 256 4.82 -3.37 17.59
N ILE A 257 5.53 -2.25 17.63
CA ILE A 257 6.10 -1.71 18.87
C ILE A 257 4.98 -1.28 19.83
N GLY A 258 3.97 -0.56 19.35
CA GLY A 258 2.82 -0.15 20.16
C GLY A 258 2.05 -1.34 20.73
N TRP A 259 1.81 -2.36 19.89
CA TRP A 259 1.10 -3.58 20.32
C TRP A 259 1.81 -4.33 21.45
N TYR A 260 3.12 -4.56 21.31
CA TYR A 260 3.89 -5.35 22.30
C TYR A 260 4.34 -4.52 23.51
N SER A 261 4.57 -3.21 23.36
CA SER A 261 4.95 -2.34 24.48
C SER A 261 3.82 -2.14 25.48
N LYS A 262 2.55 -2.14 25.03
CA LYS A 262 1.40 -1.81 25.87
C LYS A 262 1.63 -0.49 26.61
N ARG A 263 2.15 0.51 25.89
CA ARG A 263 2.38 1.87 26.38
C ARG A 263 1.62 2.87 25.53
N PRO A 264 1.22 4.03 26.07
CA PRO A 264 0.74 5.14 25.27
C PRO A 264 1.78 5.53 24.20
N ILE A 265 1.34 5.57 22.93
CA ILE A 265 2.19 5.88 21.79
C ILE A 265 1.95 7.31 21.31
N ILE A 266 3.03 8.05 21.11
CA ILE A 266 3.06 9.30 20.35
C ILE A 266 3.62 8.97 18.96
N ASP A 267 2.76 9.02 17.96
CA ASP A 267 3.12 8.73 16.58
C ASP A 267 3.79 9.94 15.93
N ILE A 268 5.08 9.84 15.67
CA ILE A 268 5.87 10.92 15.05
C ILE A 268 5.36 11.22 13.63
N LEU A 269 4.86 10.22 12.90
CA LEU A 269 4.36 10.37 11.54
C LEU A 269 2.88 10.77 11.44
N GLY A 270 2.17 10.74 12.57
CA GLY A 270 0.81 11.26 12.73
C GLY A 270 -0.32 10.46 12.08
N LEU A 271 -0.14 9.15 11.87
CA LEU A 271 -1.22 8.23 11.52
C LEU A 271 -2.28 8.15 12.62
N VAL A 272 -1.87 8.14 13.90
CA VAL A 272 -2.79 8.14 15.07
C VAL A 272 -2.74 9.44 15.88
N ASN A 273 -1.76 10.33 15.61
CA ASN A 273 -1.68 11.68 16.17
C ASN A 273 -1.81 12.72 15.02
N PRO A 274 -3.01 13.12 14.60
CA PRO A 274 -3.22 13.89 13.37
C PRO A 274 -2.51 15.25 13.32
N LEU A 275 -2.26 15.87 14.48
CA LEU A 275 -1.48 17.11 14.57
C LEU A 275 -0.04 16.91 14.09
N ASN A 276 0.59 15.78 14.43
CA ASN A 276 1.97 15.48 14.04
C ASN A 276 2.10 15.36 12.52
N ALA A 277 1.11 14.75 11.86
CA ALA A 277 1.08 14.70 10.41
C ALA A 277 1.06 16.10 9.80
N ARG A 278 0.23 17.01 10.34
CA ARG A 278 0.21 18.40 9.89
C ARG A 278 1.57 19.09 10.09
N PHE A 279 2.18 18.96 11.27
CA PHE A 279 3.52 19.53 11.52
C PHE A 279 4.58 18.99 10.55
N LEU A 280 4.54 17.69 10.29
CA LEU A 280 5.42 17.04 9.32
C LEU A 280 5.26 17.65 7.92
N GLY A 281 4.03 17.83 7.46
CA GLY A 281 3.74 18.43 6.15
C GLY A 281 4.03 19.94 6.07
N GLU A 282 3.95 20.65 7.19
CA GLU A 282 4.43 22.04 7.34
C GLU A 282 5.94 22.14 7.54
N ARG A 283 6.67 21.01 7.53
CA ARG A 283 8.12 20.91 7.76
C ARG A 283 8.58 21.42 9.15
N LYS A 284 7.70 21.35 10.14
CA LYS A 284 7.96 21.69 11.55
C LYS A 284 8.24 20.43 12.36
N PHE A 285 9.37 19.77 12.09
CA PHE A 285 9.67 18.42 12.59
C PHE A 285 9.81 18.29 14.11
N GLU A 286 9.91 19.40 14.84
CA GLU A 286 10.07 19.42 16.30
C GLU A 286 8.80 19.83 17.04
N GLU A 287 7.82 20.41 16.35
CA GLU A 287 6.66 21.07 16.99
C GLU A 287 5.85 20.11 17.85
N TRP A 288 5.84 18.82 17.51
CA TRP A 288 5.18 17.81 18.30
C TRP A 288 5.72 17.71 19.73
N LEU A 289 6.99 18.06 19.99
CA LEU A 289 7.55 18.10 21.35
C LEU A 289 7.01 19.26 22.21
N ASN A 290 6.36 20.26 21.60
CA ASN A 290 5.66 21.32 22.32
C ASN A 290 4.24 20.91 22.71
N HIS A 291 3.66 19.93 22.00
CA HIS A 291 2.31 19.44 22.21
C HIS A 291 2.25 18.14 23.03
N TYR A 292 3.31 17.34 22.96
CA TYR A 292 3.42 16.06 23.65
C TYR A 292 4.68 16.04 24.51
N SER A 293 4.60 15.38 25.66
CA SER A 293 5.72 15.24 26.59
C SER A 293 6.09 13.75 26.71
N PRO A 294 6.78 13.16 25.70
CA PRO A 294 7.20 11.76 25.79
C PRO A 294 8.18 11.56 26.95
N ASP A 295 8.04 10.42 27.64
CA ASP A 295 9.03 9.95 28.60
C ASP A 295 10.21 9.29 27.88
N PHE A 296 9.90 8.64 26.75
CA PHE A 296 10.89 8.00 25.88
C PHE A 296 10.67 8.35 24.41
N ILE A 297 11.76 8.45 23.66
CA ILE A 297 11.73 8.59 22.19
C ILE A 297 12.58 7.49 21.59
N LEU A 298 11.98 6.61 20.81
CA LEU A 298 12.70 5.59 20.05
C LEU A 298 13.05 6.15 18.67
N ILE A 299 14.34 6.14 18.34
CA ILE A 299 14.86 6.60 17.05
C ILE A 299 15.69 5.52 16.37
N HIS A 300 15.84 5.65 15.05
CA HIS A 300 16.76 4.85 14.26
C HIS A 300 18.21 5.28 14.52
N ASP A 301 19.15 4.36 14.26
CA ASP A 301 20.58 4.63 14.27
C ASP A 301 21.23 4.17 12.95
N PRO A 302 21.59 5.10 12.04
CA PRO A 302 21.46 6.55 12.16
C PRO A 302 20.00 7.04 12.14
N PRO A 303 19.70 8.21 12.74
CA PRO A 303 18.34 8.77 12.78
C PRO A 303 17.77 9.04 11.39
N TRP A 304 16.47 8.82 11.23
CA TRP A 304 15.75 9.18 10.01
C TRP A 304 15.44 10.68 9.96
N PRO A 305 15.20 11.26 8.76
CA PRO A 305 14.96 12.70 8.62
C PRO A 305 13.80 13.27 9.45
N HIS A 306 12.72 12.50 9.64
CA HIS A 306 11.58 12.92 10.45
C HIS A 306 11.81 12.77 11.97
N GLU A 307 12.95 12.21 12.39
CA GLU A 307 13.37 12.11 13.79
C GLU A 307 14.25 13.31 14.22
N LEU A 308 14.40 14.33 13.36
CA LEU A 308 15.22 15.51 13.62
C LEU A 308 14.87 16.19 14.95
N GLY A 309 13.59 16.27 15.31
CA GLY A 309 13.18 16.83 16.61
C GLY A 309 13.71 16.05 17.80
N ALA A 310 13.83 14.72 17.70
CA ALA A 310 14.43 13.89 18.73
C ALA A 310 15.94 14.11 18.82
N VAL A 311 16.61 14.25 17.67
CA VAL A 311 18.05 14.57 17.60
C VAL A 311 18.34 15.92 18.24
N ASN A 312 17.53 16.94 17.93
CA ASN A 312 17.69 18.28 18.49
C ASN A 312 17.34 18.32 19.99
N ALA A 313 16.36 17.54 20.43
CA ALA A 313 16.05 17.38 21.86
C ALA A 313 17.19 16.70 22.65
N LEU A 314 17.89 15.74 22.04
CA LEU A 314 19.09 15.12 22.60
C LEU A 314 20.24 16.13 22.67
N ALA A 315 20.51 16.87 21.59
CA ALA A 315 21.57 17.89 21.55
C ALA A 315 21.34 19.03 22.56
N ALA A 316 20.09 19.40 22.80
CA ALA A 316 19.70 20.40 23.80
C ALA A 316 19.73 19.87 25.26
N GLY A 317 20.11 18.60 25.49
CA GLY A 317 20.14 18.01 26.83
C GLY A 317 18.76 17.80 27.47
N ARG A 318 17.68 17.84 26.68
CA ARG A 318 16.31 17.54 27.17
C ARG A 318 16.11 16.03 27.35
N PHE A 319 16.84 15.24 26.57
CA PHE A 319 16.84 13.78 26.61
C PHE A 319 18.27 13.25 26.65
N GLY A 320 18.46 12.07 27.22
CA GLY A 320 19.72 11.33 27.22
C GLY A 320 19.52 9.91 26.67
N VAL A 321 20.58 9.28 26.17
CA VAL A 321 20.50 7.88 25.68
C VAL A 321 20.33 6.93 26.87
N ASP A 322 19.38 6.00 26.80
CA ASP A 322 19.22 4.96 27.82
C ASP A 322 20.22 3.82 27.59
N PRO A 323 21.25 3.64 28.46
CA PRO A 323 22.30 2.64 28.24
C PRO A 323 21.83 1.20 28.41
N ARG A 324 20.63 1.00 28.96
CA ARG A 324 20.01 -0.32 29.12
C ARG A 324 19.43 -0.83 27.79
N PHE A 325 19.12 0.08 26.86
CA PHE A 325 18.54 -0.26 25.57
C PHE A 325 19.63 -0.63 24.56
N ARG A 326 19.71 -1.92 24.21
CA ARG A 326 20.77 -2.48 23.35
C ARG A 326 20.20 -3.21 22.14
N PHE A 327 19.50 -2.48 21.28
CA PHE A 327 19.01 -3.00 20.00
C PHE A 327 19.82 -2.42 18.84
N GLN A 328 20.27 -3.28 17.92
CA GLN A 328 21.05 -2.85 16.77
C GLN A 328 20.21 -1.94 15.86
N ASN A 329 20.80 -0.84 15.38
CA ASN A 329 20.17 0.18 14.52
C ASN A 329 19.06 1.00 15.19
N TYR A 330 18.95 0.98 16.52
CA TYR A 330 18.00 1.79 17.28
C TYR A 330 18.64 2.39 18.53
N ARG A 331 18.18 3.57 18.91
CA ARG A 331 18.49 4.21 20.19
C ARG A 331 17.20 4.59 20.91
N LEU A 332 17.20 4.41 22.23
CA LEU A 332 16.12 4.89 23.09
C LEU A 332 16.62 6.12 23.83
N LEU A 333 15.94 7.23 23.66
CA LEU A 333 16.16 8.46 24.39
C LEU A 333 15.20 8.52 25.56
N ARG A 334 15.70 8.87 26.74
CA ARG A 334 14.92 9.05 27.97
C ARG A 334 14.91 10.52 28.36
N LYS A 335 13.75 11.02 28.76
CA LYS A 335 13.58 12.39 29.25
C LYS A 335 14.45 12.62 30.49
N LEU A 336 15.23 13.70 30.49
CA LEU A 336 16.03 14.10 31.64
C LEU A 336 15.22 15.05 32.55
N PRO A 337 15.47 15.04 33.88
CA PRO A 337 14.92 16.07 34.75
C PRO A 337 15.36 17.43 34.26
N GLN A 338 14.42 18.36 34.05
CA GLN A 338 14.83 19.74 33.79
C GLN A 338 15.50 20.28 35.06
N PRO A 339 16.65 20.96 34.95
CA PRO A 339 17.20 21.66 36.09
C PRO A 339 16.14 22.65 36.58
N GLU A 340 15.81 22.60 37.88
CA GLU A 340 14.90 23.56 38.49
C GLU A 340 15.37 24.96 38.09
N GLN A 341 14.53 25.69 37.34
CA GLN A 341 14.73 27.12 37.16
C GLN A 341 14.65 27.72 38.57
N LYS A 342 15.81 28.08 39.14
CA LYS A 342 15.88 28.88 40.34
C LYS A 342 15.12 30.17 40.04
N SER A 343 13.91 30.27 40.60
CA SER A 343 13.02 31.44 40.52
C SER A 343 13.65 32.66 41.13
#